data_AF-A0A535WM39-F1
#
_entry.id   AF-A0A535WM39-F1
#
_cell.length_a   1.000
_cell.length_b   1.000
_cell.length_c   1.000
_cell.angle_alpha   90.00
_cell.angle_beta   90.00
_cell.angle_gamma   90.00
#
_symmetry.space_group_name_H-M   'P 1'
#
loop_
_entity.id
_entity.type
_entity.pdbx_description
1 polymer ?
#
loop_
_entity_poly.entity_id
_entity_poly.type
_entity_poly.pdbx_seq_one_letter_code
_entity_poly.pdbx_strand_id
1 'polypeptide(L)'
;MRAEAAHATGLRSANDALDTPDLDDQTPTFERRPRIGRQPESDGRPADQGKPQAQAPAGSSGRARNNGRRDRNRARPEDDSASGAARAERRHHDAADAPHADHHDPASDGDPATTPDRLHGELLELASAALVLDHVLIAVPELERGAAALLRDHRLVALPGGRHPGAGTANAIVPCGAAYLELISVVDADAAGRSPTGRRVRSALERGSTFAGWALRTQDLDSERDRLAAQGLATEGPLEGSRLRPDGVLLRWRTLHVAVPDPGCPFLIEWAVPEGQHPAERPVEHPAGRVEIEAVEVAAADSELLGKLVGELDSFALTPSHEPGVVRVRLRTGAGPEIIE
;
A
#
# COMPACT_ATOMS: atom_id res chain seq x y z
N MET A 1 -50.35 41.85 -33.06
CA MET A 1 -48.89 42.03 -33.05
C MET A 1 -48.54 43.11 -32.04
N ARG A 2 -47.41 42.89 -31.35
CA ARG A 2 -46.70 43.70 -30.34
C ARG A 2 -46.71 45.22 -30.63
N ALA A 3 -46.94 46.11 -29.65
CA ALA A 3 -46.14 46.50 -28.47
C ALA A 3 -44.87 47.30 -28.83
N GLU A 4 -44.81 48.57 -28.41
CA GLU A 4 -43.56 49.33 -28.26
C GLU A 4 -43.66 50.47 -27.21
N ALA A 5 -42.70 50.40 -26.28
CA ALA A 5 -41.93 51.43 -25.56
C ALA A 5 -42.54 52.77 -25.13
N ALA A 6 -42.44 53.07 -23.82
CA ALA A 6 -41.33 53.85 -23.23
C ALA A 6 -41.75 54.42 -21.87
N HIS A 7 -40.98 54.20 -20.80
CA HIS A 7 -40.89 55.16 -19.71
C HIS A 7 -39.60 55.02 -18.91
N ALA A 8 -38.89 56.14 -18.80
CA ALA A 8 -37.63 56.32 -18.12
C ALA A 8 -37.83 56.71 -16.65
N THR A 9 -37.02 56.07 -15.81
CA THR A 9 -36.22 56.52 -14.66
C THR A 9 -36.66 57.74 -13.83
N GLY A 10 -36.83 57.50 -12.52
CA GLY A 10 -36.77 58.52 -11.47
C GLY A 10 -36.26 57.92 -10.14
N LEU A 11 -35.04 58.29 -9.74
CA LEU A 11 -34.44 58.02 -8.43
C LEU A 11 -35.13 58.82 -7.32
N ARG A 12 -35.40 58.18 -6.17
CA ARG A 12 -35.35 58.83 -4.83
C ARG A 12 -34.89 57.84 -3.76
N SER A 13 -33.99 58.33 -2.91
CA SER A 13 -33.40 57.67 -1.73
C SER A 13 -34.41 57.40 -0.61
N ALA A 14 -34.15 56.35 0.17
CA ALA A 14 -34.50 56.28 1.59
C ALA A 14 -33.42 55.46 2.32
N ASN A 15 -32.75 56.11 3.27
CA ASN A 15 -32.04 55.50 4.38
C ASN A 15 -33.09 54.86 5.32
N ASP A 16 -32.84 53.66 5.83
CA ASP A 16 -33.08 53.34 7.24
C ASP A 16 -32.30 52.11 7.68
N ALA A 17 -31.90 52.15 8.94
CA ALA A 17 -30.83 51.41 9.59
C ALA A 17 -31.23 50.00 10.08
N LEU A 18 -30.26 49.08 10.05
CA LEU A 18 -30.14 47.88 10.90
C LEU A 18 -28.63 47.66 11.10
N ASP A 19 -28.02 48.23 12.15
CA ASP A 19 -27.81 47.62 13.48
C ASP A 19 -26.99 46.31 13.42
N THR A 20 -25.66 46.48 13.47
CA THR A 20 -24.65 45.41 13.58
C THR A 20 -24.04 45.46 14.97
N PRO A 21 -24.00 44.37 15.74
CA PRO A 21 -23.26 44.35 17.00
C PRO A 21 -21.76 44.17 16.75
N ASP A 22 -21.03 45.09 17.35
CA ASP A 22 -19.59 45.13 17.57
C ASP A 22 -19.15 43.95 18.45
N LEU A 23 -18.09 43.24 18.05
CA LEU A 23 -17.37 42.30 18.91
C LEU A 23 -15.89 42.66 18.85
N ASP A 24 -15.47 43.25 19.96
CA ASP A 24 -14.15 43.77 20.27
C ASP A 24 -12.98 42.80 20.01
N ASP A 25 -12.00 43.39 19.34
CA ASP A 25 -10.56 43.37 19.62
C ASP A 25 -10.06 42.44 20.75
N GLN A 26 -9.40 41.35 20.35
CA GLN A 26 -8.46 40.60 21.18
C GLN A 26 -7.13 40.48 20.41
N THR A 27 -6.36 41.56 20.36
CA THR A 27 -4.94 41.49 20.01
C THR A 27 -4.14 40.92 21.19
N PRO A 28 -3.34 39.84 21.01
CA PRO A 28 -2.47 39.37 22.09
C PRO A 28 -1.25 40.30 22.24
N THR A 29 -1.15 40.90 23.41
CA THR A 29 -0.05 41.76 23.85
C THR A 29 1.21 40.92 24.07
N PHE A 30 2.26 41.15 23.28
CA PHE A 30 3.58 40.58 23.52
C PHE A 30 4.27 41.33 24.67
N GLU A 31 4.32 40.71 25.85
CA GLU A 31 5.19 41.18 26.93
C GLU A 31 6.66 41.00 26.56
N ARG A 32 7.38 42.13 26.55
CA ARG A 32 8.84 42.20 26.41
C ARG A 32 9.50 41.69 27.69
N ARG A 33 10.32 40.64 27.57
CA ARG A 33 11.35 40.27 28.56
C ARG A 33 12.77 40.59 28.06
N PRO A 34 13.73 40.83 28.98
CA PRO A 34 14.83 41.76 28.77
C PRO A 34 16.01 41.20 27.98
N ARG A 35 16.75 42.13 27.36
CA ARG A 35 17.99 41.95 26.61
C ARG A 35 19.06 41.21 27.44
N ILE A 36 19.51 40.05 26.95
CA ILE A 36 20.78 39.44 27.37
C ILE A 36 21.87 39.92 26.41
N GLY A 37 22.99 40.32 27.01
CA GLY A 37 24.07 41.11 26.41
C GLY A 37 24.91 40.42 25.34
N ARG A 38 25.59 41.30 24.60
CA ARG A 38 26.55 41.07 23.52
C ARG A 38 27.63 40.02 23.87
N GLN A 39 27.93 39.15 22.91
CA GLN A 39 29.28 38.60 22.78
C GLN A 39 30.17 39.59 22.01
N PRO A 40 31.45 39.74 22.38
CA PRO A 40 32.43 40.42 21.54
C PRO A 40 33.03 39.46 20.50
N GLU A 41 33.30 40.03 19.33
CA GLU A 41 34.11 39.47 18.25
C GLU A 41 35.55 39.22 18.72
N SER A 42 36.20 38.18 18.17
CA SER A 42 37.66 38.12 18.13
C SER A 42 38.13 37.52 16.81
N ASP A 43 38.73 38.39 16.01
CA ASP A 43 39.64 38.08 14.90
C ASP A 43 40.79 37.17 15.35
N GLY A 44 41.18 36.23 14.49
CA GLY A 44 42.38 35.42 14.67
C GLY A 44 42.59 34.38 13.57
N ARG A 45 43.26 34.79 12.49
CA ARG A 45 43.88 33.91 11.48
C ARG A 45 45.25 33.38 11.97
N PRO A 46 45.88 32.39 11.29
CA PRO A 46 46.22 31.08 11.88
C PRO A 46 47.69 30.91 12.26
N ALA A 47 48.00 29.85 13.02
CA ALA A 47 49.35 29.30 13.13
C ALA A 47 49.36 27.79 12.82
N ASP A 48 50.22 27.49 11.86
CA ASP A 48 50.76 26.23 11.36
C ASP A 48 51.29 25.29 12.47
N GLN A 49 51.01 23.98 12.33
CA GLN A 49 51.97 22.89 12.55
C GLN A 49 51.38 21.49 12.32
N GLY A 50 51.99 20.75 11.39
CA GLY A 50 52.38 19.35 11.62
C GLY A 50 51.46 18.23 11.11
N LYS A 51 51.70 17.75 9.88
CA LYS A 51 51.41 16.36 9.46
C LYS A 51 52.24 15.36 10.30
N PRO A 52 51.86 14.07 10.32
CA PRO A 52 52.64 13.16 9.48
C PRO A 52 51.81 12.13 8.69
N GLN A 53 52.35 11.78 7.53
CA GLN A 53 52.06 10.62 6.68
C GLN A 53 53.13 9.55 6.89
N ALA A 54 52.87 8.35 6.34
CA ALA A 54 53.76 7.20 6.08
C ALA A 54 53.73 6.10 7.16
N GLN A 55 53.85 4.79 6.89
CA GLN A 55 54.00 3.95 5.67
C GLN A 55 53.83 2.48 6.14
N ALA A 56 53.53 1.55 5.22
CA ALA A 56 53.62 0.10 5.43
C ALA A 56 55.09 -0.37 5.64
N PRO A 57 55.36 -1.63 6.04
CA PRO A 57 55.73 -2.63 5.03
C PRO A 57 55.36 -4.11 5.33
N ALA A 58 55.80 -4.96 4.40
CA ALA A 58 55.49 -6.36 4.10
C ALA A 58 56.06 -7.47 5.03
N GLY A 59 55.58 -8.72 4.83
CA GLY A 59 56.49 -9.84 4.57
C GLY A 59 56.53 -11.07 5.51
N SER A 60 55.72 -12.09 5.18
CA SER A 60 56.01 -13.54 5.11
C SER A 60 56.51 -14.42 6.28
N SER A 61 55.93 -15.63 6.31
CA SER A 61 56.52 -16.98 6.52
C SER A 61 56.42 -17.64 7.91
N GLY A 62 56.07 -18.95 7.91
CA GLY A 62 56.56 -19.87 8.96
C GLY A 62 55.57 -20.80 9.69
N ARG A 63 55.00 -21.80 8.97
CA ARG A 63 54.89 -23.23 9.35
C ARG A 63 54.70 -23.68 10.83
N ALA A 64 53.68 -24.53 11.01
CA ALA A 64 53.75 -25.96 11.41
C ALA A 64 53.09 -26.42 12.75
N ARG A 65 52.11 -27.34 12.54
CA ARG A 65 51.91 -28.67 13.18
C ARG A 65 51.03 -28.80 14.45
N ASN A 66 49.88 -29.41 14.18
CA ASN A 66 49.49 -30.77 14.59
C ASN A 66 48.77 -30.96 15.95
N ASN A 67 47.48 -31.28 15.90
CA ASN A 67 47.02 -32.61 16.31
C ASN A 67 45.63 -32.91 15.74
N GLY A 68 45.50 -34.07 15.08
CA GLY A 68 44.27 -34.51 14.43
C GLY A 68 43.41 -35.44 15.30
N ARG A 69 42.22 -35.76 14.79
CA ARG A 69 41.78 -37.13 14.47
C ARG A 69 40.37 -37.14 13.82
N ARG A 70 40.39 -37.32 12.49
CA ARG A 70 39.68 -38.30 11.64
C ARG A 70 38.18 -38.61 11.84
N ASP A 71 37.43 -38.18 10.83
CA ASP A 71 36.80 -38.94 9.73
C ASP A 71 35.57 -39.84 9.89
N ARG A 72 34.79 -39.74 8.80
CA ARG A 72 33.43 -40.17 8.47
C ARG A 72 33.36 -41.61 7.89
N ASN A 73 32.10 -41.98 7.61
CA ASN A 73 31.59 -43.05 6.72
C ASN A 73 31.49 -44.44 7.38
N ARG A 74 30.45 -45.27 7.16
CA ARG A 74 29.69 -45.51 5.92
C ARG A 74 28.44 -46.40 6.17
N ALA A 75 27.40 -46.19 5.36
CA ALA A 75 26.50 -47.17 4.71
C ALA A 75 25.62 -48.18 5.49
N ARG A 76 24.34 -48.22 5.09
CA ARG A 76 23.41 -49.36 5.09
C ARG A 76 23.86 -50.49 4.15
N PRO A 77 23.29 -51.71 4.26
CA PRO A 77 22.28 -52.11 3.27
C PRO A 77 21.07 -52.90 3.82
N GLU A 78 20.04 -52.96 2.98
CA GLU A 78 18.83 -53.81 2.93
C GLU A 78 19.23 -55.27 2.55
N ASP A 79 18.44 -56.35 2.48
CA ASP A 79 17.01 -56.69 2.56
C ASP A 79 16.93 -58.25 2.72
N ASP A 80 15.71 -58.79 2.88
CA ASP A 80 15.20 -60.13 2.46
C ASP A 80 14.42 -60.99 3.48
N SER A 81 13.08 -60.95 3.36
CA SER A 81 12.15 -62.01 2.87
C SER A 81 12.41 -63.49 3.26
N ALA A 82 11.48 -64.41 3.59
CA ALA A 82 10.05 -64.53 3.31
C ALA A 82 9.38 -65.75 4.05
N SER A 83 8.04 -65.75 4.02
CA SER A 83 7.12 -66.87 3.72
C SER A 83 6.28 -67.51 4.84
N GLY A 84 4.99 -67.68 4.52
CA GLY A 84 3.99 -68.43 5.29
C GLY A 84 2.56 -68.17 4.79
N ALA A 85 2.16 -68.86 3.72
CA ALA A 85 0.86 -68.76 3.06
C ALA A 85 -0.27 -69.57 3.74
N ALA A 86 -1.53 -69.16 3.58
CA ALA A 86 -2.68 -70.07 3.46
C ALA A 86 -3.89 -69.39 2.81
N ARG A 87 -4.66 -70.19 2.05
CA ARG A 87 -5.66 -69.88 1.03
C ARG A 87 -6.89 -70.78 1.30
N ALA A 88 -8.12 -70.29 1.12
CA ALA A 88 -9.35 -71.03 0.73
C ALA A 88 -10.57 -70.10 0.91
N GLU A 89 -11.28 -69.65 -0.12
CA GLU A 89 -12.29 -70.31 -0.97
C GLU A 89 -13.68 -70.54 -0.34
N ARG A 90 -14.62 -69.67 -0.77
CA ARG A 90 -16.02 -69.84 -1.24
C ARG A 90 -16.85 -71.06 -0.78
N ARG A 91 -18.15 -70.83 -0.51
CA ARG A 91 -19.31 -71.20 -1.39
C ARG A 91 -20.70 -70.80 -0.80
N HIS A 92 -21.58 -70.40 -1.74
CA HIS A 92 -23.05 -70.35 -1.91
C HIS A 92 -24.00 -70.91 -0.81
N HIS A 93 -25.28 -70.49 -0.66
CA HIS A 93 -26.38 -70.50 -1.65
C HIS A 93 -27.67 -69.81 -1.11
N ASP A 94 -28.58 -69.52 -2.08
CA ASP A 94 -30.06 -69.40 -2.03
C ASP A 94 -30.74 -68.09 -1.61
N ALA A 95 -31.86 -67.64 -2.19
CA ALA A 95 -32.54 -67.75 -3.50
C ALA A 95 -33.88 -66.97 -3.40
N ALA A 96 -34.33 -66.35 -4.51
CA ALA A 96 -35.72 -65.96 -4.89
C ALA A 96 -36.51 -64.96 -3.99
N ASP A 97 -37.30 -64.00 -4.49
CA ASP A 97 -38.28 -64.06 -5.58
C ASP A 97 -38.55 -62.68 -6.23
N ALA A 98 -38.88 -62.69 -7.53
CA ALA A 98 -39.59 -61.65 -8.30
C ALA A 98 -40.87 -62.34 -8.90
N PRO A 99 -41.92 -61.68 -9.48
CA PRO A 99 -41.85 -60.54 -10.41
C PRO A 99 -43.09 -59.58 -10.45
N HIS A 100 -42.99 -58.48 -11.20
CA HIS A 100 -43.87 -58.23 -12.36
C HIS A 100 -43.39 -57.01 -13.16
N ALA A 101 -43.26 -57.21 -14.46
CA ALA A 101 -42.92 -56.22 -15.47
C ALA A 101 -44.20 -55.57 -16.04
N ASP A 102 -44.08 -54.33 -16.54
CA ASP A 102 -44.68 -53.95 -17.82
C ASP A 102 -43.92 -52.79 -18.50
N HIS A 103 -43.42 -53.13 -19.68
CA HIS A 103 -43.19 -52.42 -20.96
C HIS A 103 -42.43 -51.07 -21.13
N HIS A 104 -41.44 -51.17 -22.05
CA HIS A 104 -40.73 -50.22 -22.96
C HIS A 104 -41.55 -49.02 -23.49
N ASP A 105 -40.99 -47.89 -23.97
CA ASP A 105 -39.73 -47.62 -24.72
C ASP A 105 -39.34 -46.10 -24.66
N PRO A 106 -38.33 -45.52 -25.36
CA PRO A 106 -37.26 -44.74 -24.71
C PRO A 106 -37.11 -43.29 -25.24
N ALA A 107 -36.50 -42.38 -24.48
CA ALA A 107 -35.81 -41.20 -25.04
C ALA A 107 -34.88 -40.50 -24.05
N SER A 108 -33.65 -40.30 -24.53
CA SER A 108 -32.60 -39.34 -24.16
C SER A 108 -32.02 -39.32 -22.75
N ASP A 109 -30.81 -39.88 -22.66
CA ASP A 109 -29.72 -39.33 -21.85
C ASP A 109 -29.59 -37.82 -22.07
N GLY A 110 -29.73 -37.06 -20.98
CA GLY A 110 -29.46 -35.63 -20.91
C GLY A 110 -28.54 -35.38 -19.73
N ASP A 111 -27.26 -35.22 -20.06
CA ASP A 111 -26.16 -34.68 -19.25
C ASP A 111 -26.64 -33.52 -18.34
N PRO A 112 -26.29 -33.46 -17.03
CA PRO A 112 -26.64 -32.30 -16.20
C PRO A 112 -25.80 -31.10 -16.64
N ALA A 113 -26.30 -30.40 -17.65
CA ALA A 113 -25.76 -29.15 -18.15
C ALA A 113 -25.63 -28.13 -17.01
N THR A 114 -24.40 -27.71 -16.78
CA THR A 114 -23.98 -26.56 -16.00
C THR A 114 -24.80 -25.34 -16.43
N THR A 115 -25.74 -24.92 -15.59
CA THR A 115 -26.52 -23.69 -15.84
C THR A 115 -25.57 -22.48 -15.86
N PRO A 116 -25.64 -21.60 -16.88
CA PRO A 116 -24.74 -20.46 -17.02
C PRO A 116 -24.80 -19.49 -15.83
N ASP A 117 -25.88 -19.49 -15.05
CA ASP A 117 -26.05 -18.66 -13.84
C ASP A 117 -25.12 -19.05 -12.68
N ARG A 118 -24.83 -20.35 -12.51
CA ARG A 118 -23.87 -20.82 -11.48
C ARG A 118 -22.44 -20.53 -11.88
N LEU A 119 -22.11 -20.72 -13.16
CA LEU A 119 -20.79 -20.35 -13.68
C LEU A 119 -20.60 -18.83 -13.64
N HIS A 120 -21.64 -18.02 -13.86
CA HIS A 120 -21.56 -16.57 -13.72
C HIS A 120 -21.35 -16.16 -12.26
N GLY A 121 -22.04 -16.80 -11.30
CA GLY A 121 -21.84 -16.61 -9.86
C GLY A 121 -20.45 -17.03 -9.38
N GLU A 122 -19.95 -18.19 -9.82
CA GLU A 122 -18.60 -18.68 -9.52
C GLU A 122 -17.52 -17.86 -10.26
N LEU A 123 -17.76 -17.37 -11.48
CA LEU A 123 -16.87 -16.43 -12.19
C LEU A 123 -16.87 -15.03 -11.56
N LEU A 124 -17.97 -14.59 -10.97
CA LEU A 124 -18.05 -13.35 -10.19
C LEU A 124 -17.38 -13.50 -8.81
N GLU A 125 -17.50 -14.65 -8.15
CA GLU A 125 -16.72 -14.99 -6.95
C GLU A 125 -15.22 -15.13 -7.26
N LEU A 126 -14.86 -15.75 -8.38
CA LEU A 126 -13.47 -15.85 -8.86
C LEU A 126 -12.91 -14.50 -9.34
N ALA A 127 -13.76 -13.60 -9.84
CA ALA A 127 -13.39 -12.22 -10.18
C ALA A 127 -13.33 -11.28 -8.95
N SER A 128 -13.74 -11.75 -7.77
CA SER A 128 -13.79 -10.99 -6.50
C SER A 128 -12.56 -11.26 -5.59
N ALA A 129 -11.69 -12.21 -5.95
CA ALA A 129 -10.48 -12.58 -5.20
C ALA A 129 -9.16 -11.97 -5.74
N ALA A 130 -9.23 -11.11 -6.77
CA ALA A 130 -8.02 -10.55 -7.38
C ALA A 130 -7.49 -9.36 -6.57
N LEU A 131 -6.20 -9.42 -6.21
CA LEU A 131 -5.46 -8.25 -5.75
C LEU A 131 -5.45 -7.19 -6.85
N VAL A 132 -5.56 -5.92 -6.48
CA VAL A 132 -5.44 -4.77 -7.39
C VAL A 132 -4.59 -3.69 -6.77
N LEU A 133 -3.92 -2.85 -7.57
CA LEU A 133 -3.22 -1.68 -7.04
C LEU A 133 -4.22 -0.72 -6.37
N ASP A 134 -3.97 -0.37 -5.10
CA ASP A 134 -4.79 0.59 -4.37
C ASP A 134 -4.17 1.99 -4.41
N HIS A 135 -2.93 2.11 -3.94
CA HIS A 135 -2.23 3.38 -3.88
C HIS A 135 -0.73 3.26 -3.71
N VAL A 136 -0.05 4.37 -3.96
CA VAL A 136 1.37 4.59 -3.65
C VAL A 136 1.51 5.72 -2.64
N LEU A 137 2.30 5.50 -1.61
CA LEU A 137 2.60 6.45 -0.54
C LEU A 137 3.78 7.35 -0.95
N ILE A 138 3.53 8.65 -1.05
CA ILE A 138 4.56 9.69 -1.23
C ILE A 138 4.84 10.33 0.13
N ALA A 139 6.05 10.12 0.65
CA ALA A 139 6.47 10.67 1.92
C ALA A 139 6.75 12.18 1.76
N VAL A 140 6.03 13.02 2.51
CA VAL A 140 6.28 14.46 2.50
C VAL A 140 6.47 14.98 3.94
N PRO A 141 7.42 15.89 4.20
CA PRO A 141 7.58 16.47 5.53
C PRO A 141 6.37 17.31 5.96
N GLU A 142 5.72 17.97 5.00
CA GLU A 142 4.55 18.81 5.20
C GLU A 142 3.56 18.63 4.05
N LEU A 143 2.28 18.39 4.38
CA LEU A 143 1.27 18.02 3.39
C LEU A 143 0.97 19.14 2.41
N GLU A 144 0.81 20.37 2.89
CA GLU A 144 0.49 21.53 2.06
C GLU A 144 1.63 21.85 1.09
N ARG A 145 2.88 21.71 1.55
CA ARG A 145 4.05 21.92 0.68
C ARG A 145 4.18 20.82 -0.37
N GLY A 146 3.96 19.56 0.02
CA GLY A 146 3.94 18.43 -0.91
C GLY A 146 2.84 18.57 -1.96
N ALA A 147 1.62 18.94 -1.54
CA ALA A 147 0.49 19.16 -2.43
C ALA A 147 0.77 20.29 -3.43
N ALA A 148 1.33 21.40 -2.96
CA ALA A 148 1.72 22.52 -3.83
C ALA A 148 2.82 22.13 -4.83
N ALA A 149 3.76 21.27 -4.42
CA ALA A 149 4.79 20.76 -5.33
C ALA A 149 4.21 19.86 -6.43
N LEU A 150 3.36 18.90 -6.09
CA LEU A 150 2.70 18.05 -7.10
C LEU A 150 1.84 18.86 -8.08
N LEU A 151 1.15 19.91 -7.60
CA LEU A 151 0.38 20.79 -8.48
C LEU A 151 1.27 21.57 -9.44
N ARG A 152 2.39 22.11 -8.96
CA ARG A 152 3.32 22.89 -9.76
C ARG A 152 4.05 22.02 -10.78
N ASP A 153 4.57 20.88 -10.33
CA ASP A 153 5.54 20.08 -11.09
C ASP A 153 4.84 19.05 -11.99
N HIS A 154 3.72 18.49 -11.53
CA HIS A 154 3.00 17.41 -12.24
C HIS A 154 1.55 17.78 -12.58
N ARG A 155 1.10 19.00 -12.26
CA ARG A 155 -0.27 19.46 -12.52
C ARG A 155 -1.34 18.55 -11.88
N LEU A 156 -1.00 17.96 -10.73
CA LEU A 156 -1.86 17.08 -9.95
C LEU A 156 -2.46 17.81 -8.74
N VAL A 157 -3.71 17.52 -8.43
CA VAL A 157 -4.45 18.16 -7.34
C VAL A 157 -4.57 17.17 -6.19
N ALA A 158 -4.01 17.53 -5.03
CA ALA A 158 -4.20 16.77 -3.81
C ALA A 158 -5.41 17.31 -3.03
N LEU A 159 -6.33 16.42 -2.71
CA LEU A 159 -7.49 16.70 -1.88
C LEU A 159 -7.18 16.41 -0.41
N PRO A 160 -7.69 17.20 0.54
CA PRO A 160 -7.52 16.92 1.96
C PRO A 160 -7.97 15.50 2.32
N GLY A 161 -7.10 14.74 2.98
CA GLY A 161 -7.42 13.43 3.53
C GLY A 161 -7.82 13.58 4.99
N GLY A 162 -6.85 13.62 5.90
CA GLY A 162 -7.05 13.77 7.35
C GLY A 162 -6.02 12.99 8.16
N ARG A 163 -6.31 12.75 9.45
CA ARG A 163 -5.40 12.06 10.38
C ARG A 163 -5.73 10.57 10.52
N HIS A 164 -4.71 9.75 10.68
CA HIS A 164 -4.81 8.32 10.98
C HIS A 164 -4.60 8.08 12.48
N PRO A 165 -5.68 7.92 13.28
CA PRO A 165 -5.55 7.59 14.69
C PRO A 165 -4.77 6.28 14.86
N GLY A 166 -3.89 6.21 15.85
CA GLY A 166 -3.04 5.04 16.11
C GLY A 166 -1.81 4.92 15.20
N ALA A 167 -1.89 5.35 13.94
CA ALA A 167 -0.74 5.32 13.02
C ALA A 167 0.19 6.53 13.15
N GLY A 168 -0.30 7.64 13.71
CA GLY A 168 0.51 8.86 13.93
C GLY A 168 0.82 9.64 12.65
N THR A 169 0.07 9.41 11.58
CA THR A 169 0.24 10.06 10.27
C THR A 169 -0.98 10.84 9.85
N ALA A 170 -0.82 11.73 8.87
CA ALA A 170 -1.90 12.42 8.18
C ALA A 170 -1.66 12.40 6.67
N ASN A 171 -2.71 12.54 5.87
CA ASN A 171 -2.62 12.44 4.42
C ASN A 171 -3.38 13.51 3.63
N ALA A 172 -2.98 13.61 2.36
CA ALA A 172 -3.75 14.17 1.26
C ALA A 172 -3.79 13.17 0.09
N ILE A 173 -4.89 13.17 -0.66
CA ILE A 173 -5.21 12.15 -1.67
C ILE A 173 -5.18 12.77 -3.06
N VAL A 174 -4.48 12.16 -4.01
CA VAL A 174 -4.55 12.47 -5.44
C VAL A 174 -5.25 11.31 -6.14
N PRO A 175 -6.56 11.40 -6.44
CA PRO A 175 -7.28 10.40 -7.21
C PRO A 175 -6.63 10.16 -8.59
N CYS A 176 -6.46 8.92 -9.01
CA CYS A 176 -5.81 8.56 -10.28
C CYS A 176 -6.58 7.42 -10.97
N GLY A 177 -7.90 7.59 -11.12
CA GLY A 177 -8.79 6.57 -11.70
C GLY A 177 -9.12 5.48 -10.68
N ALA A 178 -8.66 4.25 -10.92
CA ALA A 178 -8.95 3.12 -10.04
C ALA A 178 -8.07 3.09 -8.77
N ALA A 179 -6.93 3.80 -8.80
CA ALA A 179 -5.95 3.90 -7.72
C ALA A 179 -5.69 5.38 -7.36
N TYR A 180 -4.84 5.66 -6.38
CA TYR A 180 -4.49 7.03 -6.01
C TYR A 180 -3.04 7.17 -5.52
N LEU A 181 -2.52 8.40 -5.54
CA LEU A 181 -1.31 8.75 -4.80
C LEU A 181 -1.70 9.31 -3.45
N GLU A 182 -1.02 8.87 -2.40
CA GLU A 182 -1.23 9.35 -1.05
C GLU A 182 -0.01 10.13 -0.58
N LEU A 183 -0.14 11.45 -0.46
CA LEU A 183 0.85 12.23 0.28
C LEU A 183 0.64 11.94 1.75
N ILE A 184 1.70 11.53 2.46
CA ILE A 184 1.60 11.13 3.85
C ILE A 184 2.76 11.72 4.67
N SER A 185 2.42 12.23 5.85
CA SER A 185 3.35 12.87 6.79
C SER A 185 3.18 12.30 8.19
N VAL A 186 4.26 12.33 8.98
CA VAL A 186 4.20 12.02 10.41
C VAL A 186 3.71 13.25 11.17
N VAL A 187 2.64 13.08 11.96
CA VAL A 187 2.06 14.14 12.79
C VAL A 187 2.09 13.83 14.29
N ASP A 188 2.41 12.58 14.65
CA ASP A 188 2.70 12.10 16.00
C ASP A 188 3.82 11.06 15.90
N ALA A 189 5.04 11.45 16.27
CA ALA A 189 6.24 10.61 16.11
C ALA A 189 6.23 9.36 17.00
N ASP A 190 5.59 9.44 18.17
CA ASP A 190 5.52 8.33 19.11
C ASP A 190 4.54 7.27 18.62
N ALA A 191 3.35 7.69 18.18
CA ALA A 191 2.40 6.79 17.54
C ALA A 191 2.96 6.20 16.23
N ALA A 192 3.64 7.03 15.43
CA ALA A 192 4.27 6.57 14.20
C ALA A 192 5.34 5.51 14.45
N GLY A 193 6.14 5.62 15.52
CA GLY A 193 7.13 4.60 15.88
C GLY A 193 6.52 3.23 16.23
N ARG A 194 5.26 3.20 16.68
CA ARG A 194 4.58 1.97 17.11
C ARG A 194 3.75 1.29 16.03
N SER A 195 3.44 1.96 14.92
CA SER A 195 2.65 1.38 13.82
C SER A 195 3.52 1.00 12.61
N PRO A 196 3.19 -0.06 11.85
CA PRO A 196 3.92 -0.41 10.62
C PRO A 196 3.94 0.73 9.60
N THR A 197 2.78 1.34 9.33
CA THR A 197 2.65 2.48 8.42
C THR A 197 3.46 3.68 8.88
N GLY A 198 3.38 4.04 10.16
CA GLY A 198 4.13 5.17 10.71
C GLY A 198 5.64 4.96 10.63
N ARG A 199 6.14 3.75 10.97
CA ARG A 199 7.56 3.39 10.82
C ARG A 199 8.02 3.50 9.37
N ARG A 200 7.21 3.04 8.42
CA ARG A 200 7.49 3.12 6.98
C ARG A 200 7.63 4.57 6.50
N VAL A 201 6.66 5.43 6.83
CA VAL A 201 6.69 6.86 6.45
C VAL A 201 7.86 7.58 7.11
N ARG A 202 8.07 7.38 8.41
CA ARG A 202 9.20 7.97 9.14
C ARG A 202 10.54 7.58 8.51
N SER A 203 10.72 6.30 8.21
CA SER A 203 11.95 5.78 7.63
C SER A 203 12.23 6.36 6.23
N ALA A 204 11.20 6.55 5.40
CA ALA A 204 11.34 7.22 4.11
C ALA A 204 11.75 8.68 4.24
N LEU A 205 11.12 9.42 5.17
CA LEU A 205 11.48 10.81 5.47
C LEU A 205 12.93 10.94 5.98
N GLU A 206 13.35 10.06 6.87
CA GLU A 206 14.73 10.03 7.41
C GLU A 206 15.79 9.75 6.33
N ARG A 207 15.45 8.93 5.32
CA ARG A 207 16.33 8.66 4.16
C ARG A 207 16.23 9.72 3.06
N GLY A 208 15.23 10.59 3.09
CA GLY A 208 14.91 11.50 1.98
C GLY A 208 14.37 10.78 0.74
N SER A 209 13.75 9.61 0.91
CA SER A 209 13.10 8.88 -0.19
C SER A 209 11.76 9.51 -0.54
N THR A 210 11.46 9.68 -1.84
CA THR A 210 10.14 10.16 -2.32
C THR A 210 9.02 9.24 -1.88
N PHE A 211 9.21 7.93 -2.02
CA PHE A 211 8.18 6.93 -1.74
C PHE A 211 8.38 6.26 -0.39
N ALA A 212 7.28 6.13 0.36
CA ALA A 212 7.25 5.35 1.59
C ALA A 212 6.90 3.89 1.34
N GLY A 213 6.09 3.59 0.33
CA GLY A 213 5.63 2.25 0.01
C GLY A 213 4.38 2.29 -0.86
N TRP A 214 3.70 1.16 -0.96
CA TRP A 214 2.53 0.99 -1.83
C TRP A 214 1.64 -0.12 -1.31
N ALA A 215 0.40 -0.15 -1.78
CA ALA A 215 -0.64 -1.04 -1.28
C ALA A 215 -1.37 -1.77 -2.40
N LEU A 216 -1.73 -3.02 -2.11
CA LEU A 216 -2.65 -3.80 -2.92
C LEU A 216 -3.97 -3.99 -2.17
N ARG A 217 -5.08 -3.72 -2.85
CA ARG A 217 -6.42 -3.91 -2.30
C ARG A 217 -6.91 -5.32 -2.57
N THR A 218 -7.56 -5.89 -1.57
CA THR A 218 -8.35 -7.13 -1.64
C THR A 218 -9.75 -6.88 -1.11
N GLN A 219 -10.69 -7.77 -1.45
CA GLN A 219 -12.03 -7.83 -0.86
C GLN A 219 -12.12 -8.83 0.30
N ASP A 220 -11.08 -9.65 0.49
CA ASP A 220 -10.99 -10.63 1.58
C ASP A 220 -9.55 -10.68 2.12
N LEU A 221 -9.30 -9.90 3.17
CA LEU A 221 -7.98 -9.82 3.81
C LEU A 221 -7.64 -11.09 4.61
N ASP A 222 -8.65 -11.81 5.09
CA ASP A 222 -8.46 -13.01 5.91
C ASP A 222 -8.00 -14.19 5.04
N SER A 223 -8.60 -14.37 3.86
CA SER A 223 -8.14 -15.35 2.87
C SER A 223 -6.70 -15.07 2.41
N GLU A 224 -6.34 -13.79 2.21
CA GLU A 224 -4.97 -13.42 1.83
C GLU A 224 -3.97 -13.68 2.95
N ARG A 225 -4.33 -13.45 4.20
CA ARG A 225 -3.50 -13.83 5.35
C ARG A 225 -3.24 -15.33 5.38
N ASP A 226 -4.30 -16.13 5.20
CA ASP A 226 -4.20 -17.59 5.25
C ASP A 226 -3.38 -18.14 4.07
N ARG A 227 -3.53 -17.54 2.87
CA ARG A 227 -2.71 -17.83 1.68
C ARG A 227 -1.22 -17.58 1.95
N LEU A 228 -0.87 -16.41 2.49
CA LEU A 228 0.53 -16.07 2.80
C LEU A 228 1.09 -16.97 3.90
N ALA A 229 0.30 -17.31 4.92
CA ALA A 229 0.70 -18.24 5.97
C ALA A 229 0.98 -19.65 5.42
N ALA A 230 0.16 -20.15 4.49
CA ALA A 230 0.38 -21.43 3.82
C ALA A 230 1.69 -21.46 3.00
N GLN A 231 2.18 -20.30 2.56
CA GLN A 231 3.46 -20.13 1.87
C GLN A 231 4.64 -19.89 2.84
N GLY A 232 4.41 -19.97 4.15
CA GLY A 232 5.42 -19.78 5.18
C GLY A 232 5.79 -18.32 5.45
N LEU A 233 4.96 -17.36 5.01
CA LEU A 233 5.21 -15.94 5.23
C LEU A 233 4.55 -15.46 6.52
N ALA A 234 5.37 -14.92 7.42
CA ALA A 234 4.88 -14.27 8.63
C ALA A 234 4.35 -12.86 8.31
N THR A 235 3.16 -12.54 8.83
CA THR A 235 2.49 -11.25 8.63
C THR A 235 2.16 -10.60 9.98
N GLU A 236 2.02 -9.27 9.97
CA GLU A 236 1.54 -8.44 11.07
C GLU A 236 0.16 -7.87 10.69
N GLY A 237 -0.87 -8.27 11.44
CA GLY A 237 -2.26 -7.86 11.23
C GLY A 237 -3.24 -9.05 11.16
N PRO A 238 -4.51 -8.81 10.79
CA PRO A 238 -5.06 -7.53 10.34
C PRO A 238 -4.99 -6.40 11.39
N LEU A 239 -4.61 -5.20 10.96
CA LEU A 239 -4.61 -3.99 11.78
C LEU A 239 -5.71 -3.05 11.30
N GLU A 240 -6.59 -2.65 12.23
CA GLU A 240 -7.66 -1.71 11.92
C GLU A 240 -7.12 -0.28 11.73
N GLY A 241 -7.62 0.38 10.68
CA GLY A 241 -7.37 1.77 10.41
C GLY A 241 -8.68 2.54 10.23
N SER A 242 -8.62 3.83 10.54
CA SER A 242 -9.74 4.73 10.26
C SER A 242 -9.26 6.15 10.05
N ARG A 243 -10.10 6.96 9.42
CA ARG A 243 -9.88 8.39 9.30
C ARG A 243 -11.18 9.13 9.05
N LEU A 244 -11.32 10.27 9.72
CA LEU A 244 -12.39 11.23 9.44
C LEU A 244 -11.92 12.20 8.36
N ARG A 245 -12.70 12.32 7.27
CA ARG A 245 -12.54 13.38 6.28
C ARG A 245 -13.06 14.72 6.81
N PRO A 246 -12.62 15.87 6.25
CA PRO A 246 -13.12 17.18 6.66
C PRO A 246 -14.63 17.37 6.48
N ASP A 247 -15.26 16.63 5.57
CA ASP A 247 -16.71 16.63 5.35
C ASP A 247 -17.48 15.65 6.26
N GLY A 248 -16.81 15.05 7.24
CA GLY A 248 -17.44 14.17 8.23
C GLY A 248 -17.59 12.72 7.78
N VAL A 249 -17.20 12.36 6.56
CA VAL A 249 -17.21 10.96 6.11
C VAL A 249 -16.12 10.18 6.86
N LEU A 250 -16.54 9.15 7.60
CA LEU A 250 -15.64 8.22 8.28
C LEU A 250 -15.27 7.07 7.35
N LEU A 251 -13.97 6.93 7.08
CA LEU A 251 -13.42 5.80 6.34
C LEU A 251 -12.80 4.81 7.33
N ARG A 252 -12.96 3.52 7.05
CA ARG A 252 -12.39 2.41 7.81
C ARG A 252 -11.77 1.39 6.87
N TRP A 253 -10.75 0.70 7.34
CA TRP A 253 -10.07 -0.34 6.59
C TRP A 253 -9.34 -1.29 7.54
N ARG A 254 -8.90 -2.42 7.00
CA ARG A 254 -7.94 -3.33 7.63
C ARG A 254 -6.69 -3.38 6.78
N THR A 255 -5.52 -3.50 7.40
CA THR A 255 -4.25 -3.71 6.69
C THR A 255 -3.52 -4.95 7.16
N LEU A 256 -2.78 -5.59 6.26
CA LEU A 256 -1.89 -6.71 6.55
C LEU A 256 -0.49 -6.40 6.02
N HIS A 257 0.52 -6.52 6.88
CA HIS A 257 1.91 -6.20 6.55
C HIS A 257 2.77 -7.46 6.61
N VAL A 258 3.86 -7.52 5.85
CA VAL A 258 4.89 -8.53 6.10
C VAL A 258 5.58 -8.25 7.44
N ALA A 259 5.86 -9.29 8.23
CA ALA A 259 6.43 -9.14 9.57
C ALA A 259 7.84 -8.54 9.57
N VAL A 260 8.61 -8.79 8.50
CA VAL A 260 9.90 -8.14 8.25
C VAL A 260 9.67 -7.04 7.22
N PRO A 261 9.78 -5.76 7.60
CA PRO A 261 9.53 -4.65 6.68
C PRO A 261 10.51 -4.66 5.50
N ASP A 262 9.96 -4.73 4.29
CA ASP A 262 10.69 -4.48 3.04
C ASP A 262 10.02 -3.27 2.33
N PRO A 263 10.74 -2.17 2.09
CA PRO A 263 10.21 -1.00 1.37
C PRO A 263 9.74 -1.31 -0.05
N GLY A 264 10.27 -2.35 -0.70
CA GLY A 264 9.85 -2.83 -2.01
C GLY A 264 8.55 -3.65 -1.97
N CYS A 265 8.23 -4.28 -0.84
CA CYS A 265 7.02 -5.09 -0.73
C CYS A 265 5.77 -4.26 -0.44
N PRO A 266 4.63 -4.56 -1.10
CA PRO A 266 3.37 -3.92 -0.78
C PRO A 266 2.86 -4.39 0.58
N PHE A 267 1.99 -3.59 1.19
CA PHE A 267 1.06 -4.10 2.21
C PHE A 267 -0.31 -4.34 1.58
N LEU A 268 -1.11 -5.19 2.20
CA LEU A 268 -2.47 -5.44 1.74
C LEU A 268 -3.45 -4.55 2.51
N ILE A 269 -4.49 -4.10 1.82
CA ILE A 269 -5.56 -3.29 2.38
C ILE A 269 -6.93 -3.83 1.97
N GLU A 270 -7.87 -3.80 2.90
CA GLU A 270 -9.28 -4.08 2.62
C GLU A 270 -10.11 -2.93 3.20
N TRP A 271 -10.91 -2.32 2.34
CA TRP A 271 -11.71 -1.15 2.69
C TRP A 271 -13.09 -1.55 3.21
N ALA A 272 -13.50 -0.88 4.30
CA ALA A 272 -14.86 -0.93 4.83
C ALA A 272 -15.46 0.48 4.75
N VAL A 273 -15.80 0.90 3.54
CA VAL A 273 -16.32 2.24 3.22
C VAL A 273 -17.64 2.14 2.47
N PRO A 274 -18.52 3.14 2.58
CA PRO A 274 -19.71 3.19 1.75
C PRO A 274 -19.34 3.21 0.26
N GLU A 275 -20.25 2.70 -0.59
CA GLU A 275 -20.11 2.78 -2.04
C GLU A 275 -19.88 4.23 -2.49
N GLY A 276 -18.99 4.43 -3.47
CA GLY A 276 -18.64 5.78 -3.94
C GLY A 276 -17.67 6.55 -3.04
N GLN A 277 -17.27 6.00 -1.87
CA GLN A 277 -16.42 6.71 -0.90
C GLN A 277 -14.98 6.26 -0.87
N HIS A 278 -14.58 5.35 -1.76
CA HIS A 278 -13.18 4.97 -1.92
C HIS A 278 -12.32 6.22 -2.25
N PRO A 279 -11.11 6.37 -1.71
CA PRO A 279 -10.29 7.56 -1.95
C PRO A 279 -10.03 7.87 -3.43
N ALA A 280 -9.88 6.83 -4.27
CA ALA A 280 -9.70 6.97 -5.72
C ALA A 280 -10.94 7.49 -6.47
N GLU A 281 -12.14 7.34 -5.90
CA GLU A 281 -13.40 7.72 -6.54
C GLU A 281 -13.79 9.18 -6.26
N ARG A 282 -12.95 9.90 -5.50
CA ARG A 282 -13.24 11.30 -5.17
C ARG A 282 -13.19 12.17 -6.43
N PRO A 283 -14.22 13.00 -6.66
CA PRO A 283 -14.24 13.88 -7.81
C PRO A 283 -13.16 14.95 -7.71
N VAL A 284 -12.36 15.07 -8.76
CA VAL A 284 -11.29 16.07 -8.88
C VAL A 284 -11.04 16.35 -10.36
N GLU A 285 -10.74 17.61 -10.67
CA GLU A 285 -10.23 18.00 -11.97
C GLU A 285 -8.73 18.30 -11.84
N HIS A 286 -7.89 17.49 -12.48
CA HIS A 286 -6.47 17.79 -12.56
C HIS A 286 -6.19 18.70 -13.76
N PRO A 287 -5.36 19.74 -13.60
CA PRO A 287 -4.85 20.49 -14.74
C PRO A 287 -4.03 19.64 -15.73
N ALA A 288 -3.62 18.43 -15.36
CA ALA A 288 -3.05 17.39 -16.23
C ALA A 288 -4.09 16.63 -17.08
N GLY A 289 -5.39 16.86 -16.88
CA GLY A 289 -6.48 16.10 -17.50
C GLY A 289 -6.82 14.82 -16.73
N ARG A 290 -7.32 13.79 -17.41
CA ARG A 290 -7.56 12.46 -16.81
C ARG A 290 -6.22 11.86 -16.38
N VAL A 291 -6.11 11.38 -15.15
CA VAL A 291 -4.87 10.79 -14.59
C VAL A 291 -5.13 9.35 -14.18
N GLU A 292 -4.25 8.45 -14.58
CA GLU A 292 -4.27 7.03 -14.19
C GLU A 292 -2.85 6.55 -13.89
N ILE A 293 -2.69 5.72 -12.86
CA ILE A 293 -1.41 5.03 -12.61
C ILE A 293 -1.28 3.91 -13.64
N GLU A 294 -0.29 4.03 -14.53
CA GLU A 294 -0.02 3.05 -15.57
C GLU A 294 0.88 1.92 -15.04
N ALA A 295 1.90 2.28 -14.26
CA ALA A 295 2.80 1.31 -13.65
C ALA A 295 3.46 1.84 -12.39
N VAL A 296 3.75 0.93 -11.48
CA VAL A 296 4.64 1.13 -10.34
C VAL A 296 5.89 0.31 -10.58
N GLU A 297 7.04 0.97 -10.64
CA GLU A 297 8.34 0.30 -10.77
C GLU A 297 8.96 0.14 -9.39
N VAL A 298 9.22 -1.13 -9.06
CA VAL A 298 9.64 -1.51 -7.71
C VAL A 298 11.00 -2.19 -7.77
N ALA A 299 11.88 -1.68 -6.92
CA ALA A 299 13.10 -2.34 -6.49
C ALA A 299 12.77 -3.24 -5.30
N ALA A 300 13.06 -4.53 -5.39
CA ALA A 300 12.89 -5.47 -4.29
C ALA A 300 14.20 -6.16 -3.97
N ALA A 301 14.51 -6.26 -2.68
CA ALA A 301 15.67 -7.04 -2.22
C ALA A 301 15.40 -8.55 -2.35
N ASP A 302 14.13 -8.95 -2.19
CA ASP A 302 13.67 -10.33 -2.32
C ASP A 302 12.53 -10.42 -3.36
N SER A 303 12.89 -10.82 -4.57
CA SER A 303 11.93 -11.02 -5.66
C SER A 303 10.99 -12.21 -5.43
N GLU A 304 11.40 -13.20 -4.63
CA GLU A 304 10.55 -14.35 -4.30
C GLU A 304 9.45 -13.93 -3.31
N LEU A 305 9.82 -13.17 -2.27
CA LEU A 305 8.87 -12.57 -1.35
C LEU A 305 7.88 -11.66 -2.09
N LEU A 306 8.39 -10.81 -2.98
CA LEU A 306 7.52 -9.93 -3.74
C LEU A 306 6.55 -10.73 -4.64
N GLY A 307 7.04 -11.76 -5.32
CA GLY A 307 6.20 -12.67 -6.13
C GLY A 307 5.07 -13.33 -5.33
N LYS A 308 5.34 -13.75 -4.09
CA LYS A 308 4.32 -14.31 -3.19
C LYS A 308 3.23 -13.30 -2.79
N LEU A 309 3.59 -12.01 -2.67
CA LEU A 309 2.66 -10.95 -2.30
C LEU A 309 1.80 -10.48 -3.48
N VAL A 310 2.39 -10.27 -4.65
CA VAL A 310 1.73 -9.67 -5.82
C VAL A 310 0.95 -10.69 -6.67
N GLY A 311 1.31 -11.98 -6.61
CA GLY A 311 0.74 -12.98 -7.50
C GLY A 311 0.96 -12.66 -8.98
N GLU A 312 -0.11 -12.71 -9.77
CA GLU A 312 -0.10 -12.50 -11.24
C GLU A 312 -0.52 -11.08 -11.67
N LEU A 313 -0.29 -10.07 -10.84
CA LEU A 313 -0.69 -8.69 -11.14
C LEU A 313 -0.01 -8.11 -12.39
N ASP A 314 -0.77 -7.66 -13.38
CA ASP A 314 -0.22 -7.05 -14.61
C ASP A 314 0.26 -5.59 -14.44
N SER A 315 -0.17 -4.90 -13.37
CA SER A 315 0.01 -3.45 -13.20
C SER A 315 1.32 -3.03 -12.52
N PHE A 316 2.29 -3.93 -12.36
CA PHE A 316 3.59 -3.61 -11.77
C PHE A 316 4.75 -4.10 -12.66
N ALA A 317 5.83 -3.34 -12.68
CA ALA A 317 7.06 -3.72 -13.35
C ALA A 317 8.17 -3.87 -12.32
N LEU A 318 8.84 -5.02 -12.32
CA LEU A 318 9.98 -5.28 -11.45
C LEU A 318 11.26 -4.77 -12.08
N THR A 319 12.00 -3.95 -11.35
CA THR A 319 13.36 -3.61 -11.70
C THR A 319 14.28 -4.08 -10.57
N PRO A 320 15.19 -5.04 -10.82
CA PRO A 320 16.20 -5.41 -9.83
C PRO A 320 17.03 -4.20 -9.40
N SER A 321 17.16 -3.95 -8.10
CA SER A 321 17.95 -2.83 -7.56
C SER A 321 18.43 -3.12 -6.14
N HIS A 322 19.54 -2.50 -5.76
CA HIS A 322 20.14 -2.61 -4.42
C HIS A 322 19.53 -1.65 -3.40
N GLU A 323 18.67 -0.73 -3.84
CA GLU A 323 17.90 0.18 -2.99
C GLU A 323 16.42 -0.20 -3.10
N PRO A 324 15.91 -1.08 -2.20
CA PRO A 324 14.54 -1.55 -2.29
C PRO A 324 13.54 -0.43 -1.99
N GLY A 325 12.42 -0.42 -2.71
CA GLY A 325 11.41 0.62 -2.67
C GLY A 325 10.67 0.78 -3.99
N VAL A 326 9.58 1.55 -3.97
CA VAL A 326 9.08 2.15 -5.21
C VAL A 326 10.15 3.13 -5.70
N VAL A 327 10.56 2.99 -6.95
CA VAL A 327 11.58 3.85 -7.57
C VAL A 327 10.93 4.85 -8.51
N ARG A 328 9.83 4.44 -9.14
CA ARG A 328 9.15 5.26 -10.14
C ARG A 328 7.67 4.94 -10.18
N VAL A 329 6.84 5.96 -10.33
CA VAL A 329 5.43 5.81 -10.72
C VAL A 329 5.22 6.45 -12.08
N ARG A 330 4.76 5.66 -13.04
CA ARG A 330 4.38 6.13 -14.38
C ARG A 330 2.90 6.44 -14.40
N LEU A 331 2.58 7.67 -14.76
CA LEU A 331 1.22 8.17 -14.87
C LEU A 331 0.89 8.39 -16.34
N ARG A 332 -0.32 8.01 -16.72
CA ARG A 332 -0.92 8.43 -17.99
C ARG A 332 -1.83 9.61 -17.70
N THR A 333 -1.52 10.76 -18.30
CA THR A 333 -2.32 11.98 -18.14
C THR A 333 -2.96 12.43 -19.45
N GLY A 334 -3.96 13.30 -19.39
CA GLY A 334 -4.54 13.94 -20.58
C GLY A 334 -3.56 14.87 -21.32
N ALA A 335 -2.48 15.30 -20.66
CA ALA A 335 -1.41 16.10 -21.25
C ALA A 335 -0.24 15.26 -21.81
N GLY A 336 -0.22 13.95 -21.55
CA GLY A 336 0.87 13.04 -21.92
C GLY A 336 1.31 12.13 -20.77
N PRO A 337 2.28 11.22 -20.99
CA PRO A 337 2.87 10.44 -19.92
C PRO A 337 3.65 11.32 -18.94
N GLU A 338 3.57 11.02 -17.66
CA GLU A 338 4.23 11.72 -16.56
C GLU A 338 4.93 10.71 -15.64
N ILE A 339 6.00 11.15 -14.98
CA ILE A 339 6.82 10.30 -14.12
C ILE A 339 7.09 10.98 -12.78
N ILE A 340 6.94 10.24 -11.68
CA ILE A 340 7.36 10.65 -10.34
C ILE A 340 8.46 9.69 -9.86
N GLU A 341 9.55 10.24 -9.31
CA GLU A 341 10.75 9.52 -8.81
C GLU A 341 11.11 9.94 -7.38
#